data_AF-A0A1J4Q8U0-F1
#
_entry.id   AF-A0A1J4Q8U0-F1
#
_cell.length_a   1.000
_cell.length_b   1.000
_cell.length_c   1.000
_cell.angle_alpha   90.00
_cell.angle_beta   90.00
_cell.angle_gamma   90.00
#
_symmetry.space_group_name_H-M   'P 1'
#
loop_
_entity.id
_entity.type
_entity.pdbx_description
1 polymer ?
#
loop_
_entity_poly.entity_id
_entity_poly.type
_entity_poly.pdbx_seq_one_letter_code
_entity_poly.pdbx_strand_id
1 'polypeptide(L)'
;MSTLGQVLRSLQNSENGSLDPDRVCVQLLRDCRHAEQHLQGLARQCRQLDLDIEQLRRQQSILQQLHAEREQATLAALSQGRQEQARQRAAEVACLEDRQYSGQAELADLLKRQSYYHGRWLSAERHYHDLCRQLAMAKTTACVRKTMSAIRRHPAVTLVNAKQALADIRAREQQQAADSEPEATPHAAEAHSADQVLARLQQRLGGQS
;
A
#
# COMPACT_ATOMS: atom_id res chain seq x y z
N MET A 1 11.38 15.08 23.86
CA MET A 1 11.76 16.36 23.21
C MET A 1 11.38 16.27 21.73
N SER A 2 10.63 17.25 21.19
CA SER A 2 10.11 17.20 19.81
C SER A 2 11.25 17.35 18.79
N THR A 3 11.40 16.37 17.90
CA THR A 3 12.40 16.32 16.81
C THR A 3 12.30 17.54 15.90
N LEU A 4 11.07 18.01 15.65
CA LEU A 4 10.78 19.19 14.83
C LEU A 4 11.38 20.47 15.43
N GLY A 5 11.37 20.60 16.76
CA GLY A 5 11.97 21.74 17.47
C GLY A 5 13.50 21.73 17.47
N GLN A 6 14.15 20.57 17.30
CA GLN A 6 15.60 20.49 17.13
C GLN A 6 16.02 20.82 15.69
N VAL A 7 15.24 20.37 14.69
CA VAL A 7 15.47 20.71 13.28
C VAL A 7 15.31 22.21 13.04
N LEU A 8 14.25 22.85 13.57
CA LEU A 8 14.07 24.28 13.41
C LEU A 8 15.21 25.10 14.05
N ARG A 9 15.76 24.64 15.17
CA ARG A 9 16.91 25.30 15.84
C ARG A 9 18.22 25.13 15.07
N SER A 10 18.44 24.00 14.39
CA SER A 10 19.66 23.79 13.57
C SER A 10 19.65 24.62 12.28
N LEU A 11 18.46 25.03 11.83
CA LEU A 11 18.24 25.87 10.65
C LEU A 11 18.29 27.37 10.95
N GLN A 12 18.40 27.78 12.22
CA GLN A 12 18.47 29.19 12.61
C GLN A 12 19.89 29.76 12.50
N ASN A 13 19.97 31.01 12.07
CA ASN A 13 21.17 31.83 12.15
C ASN A 13 21.47 32.19 13.61
N SER A 14 22.71 31.97 14.03
CA SER A 14 23.17 32.23 15.40
C SER A 14 23.11 33.70 15.81
N GLU A 15 23.13 34.62 14.86
CA GLU A 15 23.22 36.07 15.12
C GLU A 15 21.86 36.77 15.28
N ASN A 16 20.81 36.26 14.63
CA ASN A 16 19.52 36.96 14.55
C ASN A 16 18.30 36.03 14.72
N GLY A 17 18.50 34.73 14.96
CA GLY A 17 17.44 33.75 15.16
C GLY A 17 16.56 33.49 13.92
N SER A 18 16.88 34.11 12.78
CA SER A 18 16.15 33.91 11.52
C SER A 18 16.57 32.60 10.84
N LEU A 19 15.68 31.98 10.07
CA LEU A 19 16.03 30.77 9.32
C LEU A 19 17.06 31.09 8.22
N ASP A 20 18.17 30.36 8.22
CA ASP A 20 19.19 30.41 7.18
C ASP A 20 18.64 29.77 5.89
N PRO A 21 18.44 30.56 4.81
CA PRO A 21 17.84 30.06 3.58
C PRO A 21 18.66 28.97 2.91
N ASP A 22 20.00 28.98 3.04
CA ASP A 22 20.85 27.98 2.40
C ASP A 22 20.80 26.65 3.16
N ARG A 23 20.77 26.69 4.51
CA ARG A 23 20.54 25.49 5.34
C ARG A 23 19.15 24.88 5.12
N VAL A 24 18.12 25.72 4.99
CA VAL A 24 16.76 25.26 4.68
C VAL A 24 16.71 24.56 3.32
N CYS A 25 17.38 25.11 2.29
CA CYS A 25 17.45 24.46 0.98
C CYS A 25 18.19 23.11 1.04
N VAL A 26 19.29 23.01 1.80
CA VAL A 26 20.04 21.76 1.98
C VAL A 26 19.19 20.71 2.71
N GLN A 27 18.43 21.11 3.74
CA GLN A 27 17.55 20.20 4.47
C GLN A 27 16.42 19.69 3.58
N LEU A 28 15.73 20.57 2.85
CA LEU A 28 14.68 20.17 1.90
C LEU A 28 15.21 19.25 0.79
N LEU A 29 16.44 19.45 0.31
CA LEU A 29 17.07 18.52 -0.64
C LEU A 29 17.27 17.12 -0.05
N ARG A 30 17.68 17.03 1.22
CA ARG A 30 17.81 15.75 1.92
C ARG A 30 16.46 15.09 2.10
N ASP A 31 15.45 15.86 2.52
CA ASP A 31 14.09 15.35 2.73
C ASP A 31 13.47 14.85 1.42
N CYS A 32 13.65 15.57 0.31
CA CYS A 32 13.26 15.11 -1.04
C CYS A 32 13.92 13.76 -1.38
N ARG A 33 15.23 13.61 -1.14
CA ARG A 33 15.96 12.36 -1.41
C ARG A 33 15.47 11.20 -0.56
N HIS A 34 15.18 11.44 0.73
CA HIS A 34 14.62 10.42 1.61
C HIS A 34 13.21 10.02 1.19
N ALA A 35 12.36 10.97 0.82
CA ALA A 35 11.02 10.70 0.31
C ALA A 35 11.05 9.89 -1.00
N GLU A 36 11.98 10.20 -1.91
CA GLU A 36 12.20 9.42 -3.14
C GLU A 36 12.64 7.98 -2.83
N GLN A 37 13.59 7.78 -1.91
CA GLN A 37 14.02 6.44 -1.49
C GLN A 37 12.87 5.64 -0.87
N HIS A 38 12.04 6.28 -0.05
CA HIS A 38 10.86 5.67 0.54
C HIS A 38 9.83 5.26 -0.53
N LEU A 39 9.60 6.12 -1.52
CA LEU A 39 8.74 5.80 -2.68
C LEU A 39 9.24 4.61 -3.48
N GLN A 40 10.56 4.53 -3.73
CA GLN A 40 11.17 3.39 -4.42
C GLN A 40 11.01 2.10 -3.61
N GLY A 41 11.12 2.17 -2.28
CA GLY A 41 10.88 1.05 -1.37
C GLY A 41 9.44 0.54 -1.46
N LEU A 42 8.46 1.45 -1.36
CA LEU A 42 7.04 1.12 -1.52
C LEU A 42 6.72 0.54 -2.90
N ALA A 43 7.30 1.09 -3.97
CA ALA A 43 7.12 0.58 -5.33
C ALA A 43 7.67 -0.84 -5.52
N ARG A 44 8.72 -1.23 -4.79
CA ARG A 44 9.21 -2.61 -4.78
C ARG A 44 8.24 -3.54 -4.05
N GLN A 45 7.68 -3.09 -2.92
CA GLN A 45 6.70 -3.86 -2.15
C GLN A 45 5.41 -4.10 -2.94
N CYS A 46 4.88 -3.08 -3.62
CA CYS A 46 3.71 -3.25 -4.49
C CYS A 46 3.97 -4.28 -5.60
N ARG A 47 5.11 -4.17 -6.30
CA ARG A 47 5.48 -5.13 -7.34
C ARG A 47 5.64 -6.56 -6.82
N GLN A 48 6.20 -6.74 -5.62
CA GLN A 48 6.29 -8.07 -5.02
C GLN A 48 4.91 -8.65 -4.75
N LEU A 49 4.00 -7.86 -4.18
CA LEU A 49 2.62 -8.28 -3.93
C LEU A 49 1.88 -8.62 -5.23
N ASP A 50 2.10 -7.86 -6.30
CA ASP A 50 1.52 -8.16 -7.62
C ASP A 50 1.95 -9.55 -8.10
N LEU A 51 3.23 -9.88 -7.99
CA LEU A 51 3.77 -11.19 -8.35
C LEU A 51 3.20 -12.31 -7.49
N ASP A 52 3.12 -12.11 -6.17
CA ASP A 52 2.56 -13.09 -5.24
C ASP A 52 1.07 -13.36 -5.55
N ILE A 53 0.30 -12.30 -5.82
CA ILE A 53 -1.11 -12.38 -6.22
C ILE A 53 -1.26 -13.15 -7.54
N GLU A 54 -0.44 -12.85 -8.55
CA GLU A 54 -0.48 -13.54 -9.83
C GLU A 54 -0.14 -15.04 -9.68
N GLN A 55 0.88 -15.36 -8.89
CA GLN A 55 1.27 -16.73 -8.63
C GLN A 55 0.15 -17.51 -7.94
N LEU A 56 -0.47 -16.92 -6.92
CA LEU A 56 -1.56 -17.56 -6.18
C LEU A 56 -2.80 -17.74 -7.06
N ARG A 57 -3.12 -16.78 -7.93
CA ARG A 57 -4.21 -16.92 -8.92
C ARG A 57 -3.97 -18.08 -9.89
N ARG A 58 -2.73 -18.25 -10.37
CA ARG A 58 -2.37 -19.39 -11.22
C ARG A 58 -2.55 -20.70 -10.48
N GLN A 59 -2.07 -20.79 -9.24
CA GLN A 59 -2.25 -21.99 -8.40
C GLN A 59 -3.72 -22.31 -8.17
N GLN A 60 -4.56 -21.31 -7.88
CA GLN A 60 -6.01 -21.47 -7.73
C GLN A 60 -6.67 -22.00 -9.00
N SER A 61 -6.28 -21.50 -10.19
CA SER A 61 -6.83 -22.00 -11.45
C SER A 61 -6.51 -23.48 -11.69
N ILE A 62 -5.29 -23.92 -11.34
CA ILE A 62 -4.88 -25.34 -11.43
C ILE A 62 -5.69 -26.18 -10.43
N LEU A 63 -5.84 -25.72 -9.19
CA LEU A 63 -6.64 -26.41 -8.18
C LEU A 63 -8.12 -26.51 -8.58
N GLN A 64 -8.67 -25.52 -9.27
CA GLN A 64 -10.05 -25.56 -9.80
C GLN A 64 -10.23 -26.62 -10.88
N GLN A 65 -9.26 -26.76 -11.79
CA GLN A 65 -9.29 -27.81 -12.81
C GLN A 65 -9.23 -29.20 -12.16
N LEU A 66 -8.29 -29.40 -11.23
CA LEU A 66 -8.15 -30.67 -10.51
C LEU A 66 -9.40 -31.01 -9.69
N HIS A 67 -10.02 -30.02 -9.04
CA HIS A 67 -11.26 -30.22 -8.30
C HIS A 67 -12.39 -30.70 -9.23
N ALA A 68 -12.59 -30.05 -10.37
CA ALA A 68 -13.62 -30.43 -11.33
C ALA A 68 -13.42 -31.86 -11.87
N GLU A 69 -12.17 -32.24 -12.20
CA GLU A 69 -11.83 -33.61 -12.64
C GLU A 69 -12.16 -34.65 -11.56
N ARG A 70 -11.82 -34.36 -10.30
CA ARG A 70 -12.05 -35.27 -9.17
C ARG A 70 -13.53 -35.35 -8.81
N GLU A 71 -14.26 -34.24 -8.91
CA GLU A 71 -15.71 -34.21 -8.72
C GLU A 71 -16.41 -35.09 -9.77
N GLN A 72 -16.06 -34.94 -11.05
CA GLN A 72 -16.59 -35.78 -12.13
C GLN A 72 -16.29 -37.26 -11.92
N ALA A 73 -15.06 -37.60 -11.52
CA ALA A 73 -14.68 -38.98 -11.28
C ALA A 73 -15.39 -39.58 -10.05
N THR A 74 -15.72 -38.76 -9.06
CA THR A 74 -16.55 -39.17 -7.91
C THR A 74 -17.98 -39.47 -8.36
N LEU A 75 -18.57 -38.61 -9.19
CA LEU A 75 -19.91 -38.82 -9.77
C LEU A 75 -19.97 -40.10 -10.63
N ALA A 76 -18.94 -40.36 -11.44
CA ALA A 76 -18.84 -41.59 -12.24
C ALA A 76 -18.73 -42.85 -11.37
N ALA A 77 -18.01 -42.80 -10.24
CA ALA A 77 -17.93 -43.92 -9.31
C ALA A 77 -19.27 -44.19 -8.61
N LEU A 78 -20.02 -43.12 -8.27
CA LEU A 78 -21.36 -43.22 -7.70
C LEU A 78 -22.36 -43.84 -8.69
N SER A 79 -22.35 -43.41 -9.96
CA SER A 79 -23.26 -43.95 -10.98
C SER A 79 -23.00 -45.42 -11.31
N GLN A 80 -21.75 -45.88 -11.12
CA GLN A 80 -21.36 -47.29 -11.28
C GLN A 80 -21.58 -48.14 -10.02
N GLY A 81 -22.15 -47.56 -8.95
CA GLY A 81 -22.41 -48.27 -7.68
C GLY A 81 -21.15 -48.60 -6.87
N ARG A 82 -19.99 -48.04 -7.22
CA ARG A 82 -18.70 -48.30 -6.55
C ARG A 82 -18.53 -47.40 -5.32
N GLN A 83 -19.28 -47.68 -4.27
CA GLN A 83 -19.37 -46.79 -3.09
C GLN A 83 -18.02 -46.53 -2.40
N GLU A 84 -17.14 -47.53 -2.27
CA GLU A 84 -15.83 -47.34 -1.63
C GLU A 84 -14.92 -46.41 -2.46
N GLN A 85 -14.91 -46.57 -3.78
CA GLN A 85 -14.14 -45.70 -4.67
C GLN A 85 -14.71 -44.28 -4.69
N ALA A 86 -16.04 -44.13 -4.63
CA ALA A 86 -16.68 -42.82 -4.50
C ALA A 86 -16.30 -42.14 -3.19
N ARG A 87 -16.28 -42.86 -2.06
CA ARG A 87 -15.85 -42.32 -0.76
C ARG A 87 -14.40 -41.84 -0.77
N GLN A 88 -13.48 -42.63 -1.31
CA GLN A 88 -12.08 -42.24 -1.43
C GLN A 88 -11.91 -40.96 -2.27
N ARG A 89 -12.57 -40.90 -3.44
CA ARG A 89 -12.50 -39.73 -4.31
C ARG A 89 -13.17 -38.50 -3.70
N ALA A 90 -14.25 -38.65 -2.94
CA ALA A 90 -14.87 -37.55 -2.22
C ALA A 90 -13.98 -36.95 -1.12
N ALA A 91 -13.16 -37.78 -0.46
CA ALA A 91 -12.16 -37.28 0.48
C ALA A 91 -11.06 -36.44 -0.23
N GLU A 92 -10.66 -36.85 -1.44
CA GLU A 92 -9.75 -36.05 -2.27
C GLU A 92 -10.38 -34.71 -2.69
N VAL A 93 -11.67 -34.72 -3.07
CA VAL A 93 -12.42 -33.49 -3.39
C VAL A 93 -12.51 -32.57 -2.17
N ALA A 94 -12.83 -33.09 -0.99
CA ALA A 94 -12.87 -32.30 0.25
C ALA A 94 -11.51 -31.64 0.54
N CYS A 95 -10.40 -32.37 0.39
CA CYS A 95 -9.06 -31.80 0.56
C CYS A 95 -8.75 -30.71 -0.47
N LEU A 96 -9.23 -30.84 -1.71
CA LEU A 96 -9.08 -29.79 -2.73
C LEU A 96 -9.94 -28.56 -2.42
N GLU A 97 -11.15 -28.74 -1.90
CA GLU A 97 -12.03 -27.64 -1.45
C GLU A 97 -11.39 -26.85 -0.30
N ASP A 98 -10.82 -27.54 0.70
CA ASP A 98 -10.11 -26.89 1.81
C ASP A 98 -8.92 -26.07 1.30
N ARG A 99 -8.13 -26.60 0.35
CA ARG A 99 -6.99 -25.88 -0.25
C ARG A 99 -7.44 -24.69 -1.10
N GLN A 100 -8.56 -24.80 -1.81
CA GLN A 100 -9.12 -23.68 -2.55
C GLN A 100 -9.57 -22.59 -1.57
N TYR A 101 -10.28 -22.95 -0.51
CA TYR A 101 -10.73 -22.03 0.52
C TYR A 101 -9.56 -21.30 1.19
N SER A 102 -8.53 -22.05 1.61
CA SER A 102 -7.35 -21.45 2.25
C SER A 102 -6.64 -20.47 1.31
N GLY A 103 -6.46 -20.82 0.03
CA GLY A 103 -5.80 -19.92 -0.91
C GLY A 103 -6.70 -18.75 -1.37
N GLN A 104 -8.03 -18.85 -1.29
CA GLN A 104 -8.92 -17.70 -1.48
C GLN A 104 -8.80 -16.71 -0.32
N ALA A 105 -8.71 -17.20 0.92
CA ALA A 105 -8.46 -16.36 2.09
C ALA A 105 -7.10 -15.65 1.98
N GLU A 106 -6.04 -16.39 1.61
CA GLU A 106 -4.72 -15.82 1.38
C GLU A 106 -4.73 -14.75 0.27
N LEU A 107 -5.44 -15.00 -0.83
CA LEU A 107 -5.59 -14.03 -1.92
C LEU A 107 -6.30 -12.76 -1.45
N ALA A 108 -7.35 -12.89 -0.64
CA ALA A 108 -8.07 -11.75 -0.08
C ALA A 108 -7.14 -10.90 0.80
N ASP A 109 -6.29 -11.53 1.60
CA ASP A 109 -5.34 -10.82 2.46
C ASP A 109 -4.22 -10.15 1.67
N LEU A 110 -3.69 -10.80 0.62
CA LEU A 110 -2.74 -10.17 -0.29
C LEU A 110 -3.33 -8.94 -1.00
N LEU A 111 -4.59 -9.01 -1.44
CA LEU A 111 -5.29 -7.87 -2.06
C LEU A 111 -5.51 -6.70 -1.08
N LYS A 112 -5.84 -6.99 0.19
CA LYS A 112 -5.91 -5.96 1.24
C LYS A 112 -4.55 -5.31 1.48
N ARG A 113 -3.47 -6.10 1.51
CA ARG A 113 -2.10 -5.57 1.67
C ARG A 113 -1.71 -4.72 0.47
N GLN A 114 -2.04 -5.15 -0.75
CA GLN A 114 -1.77 -4.41 -1.98
C GLN A 114 -2.46 -3.03 -1.95
N SER A 115 -3.75 -2.96 -1.59
CA SER A 115 -4.48 -1.69 -1.51
C SER A 115 -3.89 -0.76 -0.46
N TYR A 116 -3.50 -1.30 0.69
CA TYR A 116 -2.81 -0.55 1.75
C TYR A 116 -1.48 0.06 1.28
N TYR A 117 -0.59 -0.74 0.68
CA TYR A 117 0.69 -0.22 0.18
C TYR A 117 0.52 0.75 -0.99
N HIS A 118 -0.47 0.52 -1.86
CA HIS A 118 -0.81 1.45 -2.93
C HIS A 118 -1.27 2.81 -2.38
N GLY A 119 -2.14 2.83 -1.37
CA GLY A 119 -2.55 4.06 -0.70
C GLY A 119 -1.38 4.81 -0.06
N ARG A 120 -0.46 4.08 0.60
CA ARG A 120 0.77 4.67 1.16
C ARG A 120 1.70 5.22 0.09
N TRP A 121 1.81 4.55 -1.04
CA TRP A 121 2.61 5.02 -2.17
C TRP A 121 2.07 6.35 -2.71
N LEU A 122 0.76 6.46 -2.94
CA LEU A 122 0.11 7.70 -3.37
C LEU A 122 0.31 8.83 -2.34
N SER A 123 0.19 8.53 -1.05
CA SER A 123 0.43 9.53 0.00
C SER A 123 1.88 9.99 0.03
N ALA A 124 2.84 9.07 -0.10
CA ALA A 124 4.26 9.39 -0.17
C ALA A 124 4.61 10.20 -1.43
N GLU A 125 3.91 9.94 -2.54
CA GLU A 125 4.11 10.64 -3.81
C GLU A 125 3.67 12.09 -3.69
N ARG A 126 2.49 12.33 -3.09
CA ARG A 126 2.02 13.69 -2.78
C ARG A 126 3.00 14.43 -1.87
N HIS A 127 3.47 13.77 -0.81
CA HIS A 127 4.44 14.35 0.10
C HIS A 127 5.75 14.73 -0.58
N TYR A 128 6.29 13.85 -1.44
CA TYR A 128 7.47 14.12 -2.24
C TYR A 128 7.27 15.34 -3.17
N HIS A 129 6.13 15.42 -3.86
CA HIS A 129 5.82 16.57 -4.73
C HIS A 129 5.68 17.88 -3.94
N ASP A 130 5.10 17.84 -2.75
CA ASP A 130 5.00 19.01 -1.90
C ASP A 130 6.38 19.47 -1.39
N LEU A 131 7.27 18.54 -1.00
CA LEU A 131 8.66 18.86 -0.67
C LEU A 131 9.41 19.47 -1.86
N CYS A 132 9.24 18.92 -3.06
CA CYS A 132 9.81 19.48 -4.29
C CYS A 132 9.31 20.91 -4.56
N ARG A 133 8.01 21.17 -4.33
CA ARG A 133 7.43 22.51 -4.45
C ARG A 133 8.02 23.46 -3.40
N GLN A 134 8.13 23.04 -2.14
CA GLN A 134 8.74 23.81 -1.06
C GLN A 134 10.20 24.14 -1.36
N LEU A 135 10.96 23.18 -1.89
CA LEU A 135 12.35 23.39 -2.31
C LEU A 135 12.45 24.42 -3.43
N ALA A 136 11.59 24.35 -4.45
CA ALA A 136 11.54 25.34 -5.52
C ALA A 136 11.24 26.74 -4.97
N MET A 137 10.25 26.87 -4.09
CA MET A 137 9.91 28.14 -3.43
C MET A 137 11.06 28.66 -2.56
N ALA A 138 11.73 27.80 -1.81
CA ALA A 138 12.88 28.16 -0.97
C ALA A 138 14.05 28.70 -1.82
N LYS A 139 14.36 28.03 -2.93
CA LYS A 139 15.39 28.47 -3.89
C LYS A 139 15.05 29.83 -4.49
N THR A 140 13.81 30.03 -4.94
CA THR A 140 13.34 31.31 -5.49
C THR A 140 13.40 32.42 -4.45
N THR A 141 12.96 32.14 -3.21
CA THR A 141 13.00 33.11 -2.11
C THR A 141 14.43 33.47 -1.71
N ALA A 142 15.33 32.49 -1.65
CA ALA A 142 16.75 32.70 -1.38
C ALA A 142 17.39 33.55 -2.48
N CYS A 143 17.09 33.26 -3.75
CA CYS A 143 17.52 34.06 -4.90
C CYS A 143 17.02 35.51 -4.78
N VAL A 144 15.72 35.72 -4.57
CA VAL A 144 15.13 37.07 -4.39
C VAL A 144 15.76 37.80 -3.21
N ARG A 145 16.01 37.14 -2.06
CA ARG A 145 16.70 37.78 -0.92
C ARG A 145 18.14 38.18 -1.26
N LYS A 146 18.90 37.32 -1.94
CA LYS A 146 20.28 37.60 -2.37
C LYS A 146 20.29 38.78 -3.36
N THR A 147 19.40 38.78 -4.35
CA THR A 147 19.21 39.89 -5.29
C THR A 147 18.80 41.18 -4.57
N MET A 148 17.83 41.13 -3.66
CA MET A 148 17.41 42.30 -2.86
C MET A 148 18.52 42.81 -1.93
N SER A 149 19.37 41.94 -1.39
CA SER A 149 20.53 42.35 -0.58
C SER A 149 21.61 43.02 -1.43
N ALA A 150 21.83 42.55 -2.66
CA ALA A 150 22.72 43.17 -3.63
C ALA A 150 22.17 44.54 -4.08
N ILE A 151 20.86 44.63 -4.30
CA ILE A 151 20.14 45.88 -4.58
C ILE A 151 20.20 46.85 -3.39
N ARG A 152 20.08 46.41 -2.14
CA ARG A 152 20.24 47.31 -0.98
C ARG A 152 21.65 47.88 -0.86
N ARG A 153 22.66 47.17 -1.37
CA ARG A 153 24.03 47.67 -1.52
C ARG A 153 24.20 48.60 -2.74
N HIS A 154 23.22 48.63 -3.65
CA HIS A 154 23.17 49.45 -4.87
C HIS A 154 21.74 50.01 -5.11
N PRO A 155 21.36 51.12 -4.43
CA PRO A 155 19.97 51.51 -4.14
C PRO A 155 19.09 51.96 -5.34
N ALA A 156 19.53 51.75 -6.58
CA ALA A 156 18.81 52.17 -7.78
C ALA A 156 17.68 51.21 -8.24
N VAL A 157 17.35 50.16 -7.47
CA VAL A 157 16.34 49.16 -7.88
C VAL A 157 15.27 48.99 -6.80
N THR A 158 14.02 49.23 -7.17
CA THR A 158 12.83 49.13 -6.31
C THR A 158 11.98 47.95 -6.73
N LEU A 159 11.53 47.08 -5.82
CA LEU A 159 10.31 46.28 -6.03
C LEU A 159 9.63 45.87 -4.70
N VAL A 160 8.30 45.69 -4.81
CA VAL A 160 7.27 45.86 -3.77
C VAL A 160 6.67 44.51 -3.28
N ASN A 161 6.31 44.50 -1.98
CA ASN A 161 5.41 43.62 -1.20
C ASN A 161 5.61 42.08 -1.12
N ALA A 162 6.38 41.66 -0.10
CA ALA A 162 6.48 40.29 0.41
C ALA A 162 5.53 39.97 1.60
N LYS A 163 4.72 40.94 2.05
CA LYS A 163 3.89 40.79 3.26
C LYS A 163 2.61 39.96 3.07
N GLN A 164 2.06 39.89 1.87
CA GLN A 164 0.81 39.13 1.61
C GLN A 164 1.02 37.62 1.51
N ALA A 165 2.19 37.15 1.08
CA ALA A 165 2.47 35.72 0.90
C ALA A 165 2.61 34.94 2.23
N LEU A 166 2.89 35.61 3.35
CA LEU A 166 3.10 34.96 4.65
C LEU A 166 1.81 34.75 5.45
N ALA A 167 0.73 35.46 5.13
CA ALA A 167 -0.55 35.34 5.83
C ALA A 167 -1.33 34.07 5.41
N ASP A 168 -1.25 33.66 4.14
CA ASP A 168 -1.96 32.50 3.61
C ASP A 168 -1.40 31.14 4.07
N ILE A 169 -0.15 31.12 4.53
CA ILE A 169 0.56 29.87 4.89
C ILE A 169 0.14 29.36 6.28
N ARG A 170 -0.16 30.26 7.23
CA ARG A 170 -0.52 29.88 8.61
C ARG A 170 -1.95 29.34 8.74
N ALA A 171 -2.81 29.57 7.74
CA ALA A 171 -4.21 29.14 7.78
C ALA A 171 -4.41 27.65 7.42
N ARG A 172 -3.38 26.92 6.97
CA ARG A 172 -3.52 25.57 6.40
C ARG A 172 -2.94 24.42 7.24
N GLU A 173 -2.37 24.70 8.41
CA GLU A 173 -1.67 23.68 9.24
C GLU A 173 -2.55 23.01 10.33
N GLN A 174 -3.89 23.05 10.25
CA GLN A 174 -4.77 22.59 11.32
C GLN A 174 -5.63 21.33 11.07
N GLN A 175 -5.28 20.45 10.12
CA GLN A 175 -6.06 19.21 9.91
C GLN A 175 -5.21 17.92 9.90
N GLN A 176 -5.47 17.13 10.97
CA GLN A 176 -5.61 15.66 11.09
C GLN A 176 -4.38 14.77 10.85
N ALA A 177 -3.94 13.85 11.72
CA ALA A 177 -4.49 12.94 12.76
C ALA A 177 -4.42 11.47 12.31
N ALA A 178 -3.99 10.61 13.24
CA ALA A 178 -3.44 9.26 13.11
C ALA A 178 -4.32 8.21 12.43
N ASP A 179 -3.68 7.20 11.81
CA ASP A 179 -4.28 5.91 11.49
C ASP A 179 -3.32 4.76 11.83
N SER A 180 -3.86 3.77 12.53
CA SER A 180 -3.16 2.55 12.97
C SER A 180 -3.36 1.42 11.97
N GLU A 181 -2.36 0.55 11.90
CA GLU A 181 -2.30 -0.65 11.07
C GLU A 181 -3.40 -1.67 11.48
N PRO A 182 -4.09 -2.34 10.54
CA PRO A 182 -5.04 -3.38 10.89
C PRO A 182 -4.29 -4.69 11.21
N GLU A 183 -4.60 -5.29 12.35
CA GLU A 183 -4.14 -6.65 12.71
C GLU A 183 -4.84 -7.71 11.86
N ALA A 184 -4.10 -8.78 11.56
CA ALA A 184 -4.63 -9.94 10.85
C ALA A 184 -5.65 -10.69 11.72
N THR A 185 -6.87 -10.79 11.23
CA THR A 185 -7.90 -11.69 11.81
C THR A 185 -7.59 -13.14 11.46
N PRO A 186 -7.47 -14.05 12.43
CA PRO A 186 -7.40 -15.47 12.16
C PRO A 186 -8.76 -15.97 11.65
N HIS A 187 -8.81 -16.42 10.40
CA HIS A 187 -9.96 -17.18 9.90
C HIS A 187 -9.84 -18.63 10.37
N ALA A 188 -10.75 -19.04 11.25
CA ALA A 188 -11.00 -20.45 11.50
C ALA A 188 -11.77 -21.00 10.30
N ALA A 189 -11.09 -21.77 9.45
CA ALA A 189 -11.74 -22.53 8.39
C ALA A 189 -12.46 -23.73 9.02
N GLU A 190 -13.77 -23.86 8.79
CA GLU A 190 -14.46 -25.13 8.99
C GLU A 190 -13.99 -26.09 7.90
N ALA A 191 -13.36 -27.19 8.30
CA ALA A 191 -12.86 -28.20 7.37
C ALA A 191 -14.03 -28.91 6.69
N HIS A 192 -13.99 -29.03 5.36
CA HIS A 192 -15.01 -29.76 4.61
C HIS A 192 -14.84 -31.25 4.86
N SER A 193 -15.91 -31.94 5.26
CA SER A 193 -15.85 -33.39 5.49
C SER A 193 -16.23 -34.18 4.24
N ALA A 194 -15.62 -35.36 4.06
CA ALA A 194 -15.93 -36.25 2.93
C ALA A 194 -17.43 -36.63 2.87
N ASP A 195 -18.09 -36.74 4.02
CA ASP A 195 -19.52 -37.05 4.12
C ASP A 195 -20.39 -35.90 3.59
N GLN A 196 -20.01 -34.64 3.84
CA GLN A 196 -20.70 -33.47 3.30
C GLN A 196 -20.59 -33.41 1.77
N VAL A 197 -19.41 -33.70 1.22
CA VAL A 197 -19.18 -33.75 -0.23
C VAL A 197 -20.02 -34.85 -0.88
N LEU A 198 -20.04 -36.06 -0.30
CA LEU A 198 -20.82 -37.18 -0.82
C LEU A 198 -22.33 -36.88 -0.82
N ALA A 199 -22.86 -36.34 0.29
CA ALA A 199 -24.27 -35.99 0.39
C ALA A 199 -24.67 -34.98 -0.70
N ARG A 200 -23.84 -33.95 -0.93
CA ARG A 200 -24.06 -32.93 -1.98
C ARG A 200 -24.07 -33.54 -3.38
N LEU A 201 -23.12 -34.43 -3.68
CA LEU A 201 -23.01 -35.06 -5.00
C LEU A 201 -24.13 -36.08 -5.28
N GLN A 202 -24.56 -36.82 -4.26
CA GLN A 202 -25.70 -37.74 -4.37
C GLN A 202 -27.01 -37.00 -4.61
N GLN A 203 -27.23 -35.83 -3.98
CA GLN A 203 -28.38 -34.98 -4.29
C GLN A 203 -28.38 -34.48 -5.74
N ARG A 204 -27.20 -34.11 -6.28
CA ARG A 204 -27.04 -33.72 -7.69
C ARG A 204 -27.42 -34.85 -8.67
N LEU A 205 -27.08 -36.10 -8.35
CA LEU A 205 -27.45 -37.27 -9.14
C LEU A 205 -28.95 -37.60 -9.05
N GLY A 206 -29.51 -37.54 -7.83
CA GLY A 206 -30.93 -37.81 -7.60
C GLY A 206 -31.89 -36.76 -8.19
N GLY A 207 -31.42 -35.52 -8.40
CA GLY A 207 -32.19 -34.46 -9.07
C GLY A 207 -32.12 -34.45 -10.60
N GLN A 208 -31.35 -35.36 -11.22
CA GLN A 208 -31.26 -35.53 -12.68
C GLN A 208 -32.04 -36.75 -13.20
N SER A 209 -32.78 -37.45 -12.33
CA SER A 209 -33.68 -38.56 -12.67
C SER A 209 -35.11 -38.06 -12.81
#